data_AF-A0A9P8TIK8-F1
#
_entry.id   AF-A0A9P8TIK8-F1
#
_cell.length_a   1.000
_cell.length_b   1.000
_cell.length_c   1.000
_cell.angle_alpha   90.00
_cell.angle_beta   90.00
_cell.angle_gamma   90.00
#
_symmetry.space_group_name_H-M   'P 1'
#
loop_
_entity.id
_entity.type
_entity.pdbx_description
1 polymer ?
#
loop_
_entity_poly.entity_id
_entity_poly.type
_entity_poly.pdbx_seq_one_letter_code
_entity_poly.pdbx_strand_id
1 'polypeptide(L)'
;MLPTPIVSADFNKVYEPSEDSFLLLDSFEKDKELLNKQFFKTPIVLEIGTGSGIITTFIHKHILPNGLFLTTDLNPHACKTCLETSLLNDGTQFLDTIQTNLTDSIRSNLIDILIFNPPYVPDEIVPEIPQNDDDSYEWLDLALLGGEDGMIVTNVLLDNLDNILSSNGIAYILFCARNKPLQVVQKMKERGWNYELVMNRKTGEDLSVYKFQRS
;
A
#
# COMPACT_ATOMS: atom_id res chain seq x y z
N MET A 1 5.21 3.22 -20.18
CA MET A 1 5.94 3.33 -18.92
C MET A 1 6.01 4.79 -18.56
N LEU A 2 5.17 5.14 -17.60
CA LEU A 2 5.13 6.46 -16.98
C LEU A 2 6.42 6.69 -16.18
N PRO A 3 6.87 7.94 -16.01
CA PRO A 3 8.10 8.21 -15.28
C PRO A 3 7.94 7.90 -13.78
N THR A 4 8.92 7.20 -13.22
CA THR A 4 9.01 6.93 -11.78
C THR A 4 9.29 8.23 -11.01
N PRO A 5 8.61 8.49 -9.87
CA PRO A 5 8.89 9.66 -9.05
C PRO A 5 10.32 9.66 -8.49
N ILE A 6 10.88 10.85 -8.33
CA ILE A 6 12.16 11.06 -7.65
C ILE A 6 11.94 10.93 -6.14
N VAL A 7 12.66 10.04 -5.48
CA VAL A 7 12.63 9.86 -4.02
C VAL A 7 13.94 10.35 -3.43
N SER A 8 13.87 11.14 -2.36
CA SER A 8 15.01 11.53 -1.54
C SER A 8 14.69 11.25 -0.08
N ALA A 9 15.20 10.15 0.45
CA ALA A 9 14.90 9.68 1.80
C ALA A 9 16.17 9.22 2.53
N ASP A 10 16.10 9.15 3.86
CA ASP A 10 17.09 8.42 4.65
C ASP A 10 16.72 6.93 4.64
N PHE A 11 17.33 6.18 3.73
CA PHE A 11 17.06 4.75 3.57
C PHE A 11 17.56 3.87 4.72
N ASN A 12 18.23 4.45 5.72
CA ASN A 12 18.46 3.74 6.98
C ASN A 12 17.18 3.68 7.82
N LYS A 13 16.22 4.58 7.62
CA LYS A 13 14.98 4.67 8.41
C LYS A 13 13.71 4.44 7.60
N VAL A 14 13.75 4.63 6.28
CA VAL A 14 12.60 4.51 5.40
C VAL A 14 12.87 3.46 4.33
N TYR A 15 11.88 2.63 4.03
CA TYR A 15 12.00 1.61 3.02
C TYR A 15 12.36 2.18 1.64
N GLU A 16 13.47 1.70 1.08
CA GLU A 16 13.90 2.05 -0.28
C GLU A 16 13.00 1.34 -1.30
N PRO A 17 12.42 2.07 -2.28
CA PRO A 17 11.63 1.46 -3.34
C PRO A 17 12.34 0.28 -4.00
N SER A 18 11.67 -0.86 -4.05
CA SER A 18 12.22 -2.08 -4.65
C SER A 18 11.25 -2.71 -5.67
N GLU A 19 11.52 -3.94 -6.12
CA GLU A 19 10.73 -4.65 -7.13
C GLU A 19 9.24 -4.75 -6.77
N ASP A 20 8.91 -4.84 -5.49
CA ASP A 20 7.54 -4.85 -4.96
C ASP A 20 6.80 -3.51 -5.22
N SER A 21 7.49 -2.40 -4.95
CA SER A 21 7.02 -1.04 -5.18
C SER A 21 6.80 -0.82 -6.68
N PHE A 22 7.75 -1.23 -7.51
CA PHE A 22 7.64 -1.10 -8.97
C PHE A 22 6.55 -2.01 -9.57
N LEU A 23 6.32 -3.19 -9.01
CA LEU A 23 5.22 -4.05 -9.41
C LEU A 23 3.85 -3.39 -9.14
N LEU A 24 3.71 -2.67 -8.03
CA LEU A 24 2.52 -1.87 -7.76
C LEU A 24 2.37 -0.71 -8.76
N LEU A 25 3.44 0.03 -9.07
CA LEU A 25 3.38 1.09 -10.08
C LEU A 25 2.88 0.55 -11.43
N ASP A 26 3.45 -0.55 -11.89
CA ASP A 26 3.08 -1.19 -13.17
C ASP A 26 1.64 -1.74 -13.14
N SER A 27 1.19 -2.24 -11.98
CA SER A 27 -0.20 -2.69 -11.79
C SER A 27 -1.19 -1.53 -11.93
N PHE A 28 -0.87 -0.36 -11.38
CA PHE A 28 -1.70 0.84 -11.51
C PHE A 28 -1.60 1.49 -12.90
N GLU A 29 -0.43 1.47 -13.55
CA GLU A 29 -0.32 1.90 -14.96
C GLU A 29 -1.20 1.05 -15.87
N LYS A 30 -1.23 -0.28 -15.66
CA LYS A 30 -2.09 -1.21 -16.40
C LYS A 30 -3.58 -0.91 -16.19
N ASP A 31 -4.00 -0.68 -14.95
CA ASP A 31 -5.41 -0.47 -14.60
C ASP A 31 -5.89 0.98 -14.81
N LYS A 32 -5.01 1.90 -15.26
CA LYS A 32 -5.28 3.34 -15.39
C LYS A 32 -6.61 3.65 -16.09
N GLU A 33 -6.87 3.06 -17.25
CA GLU A 33 -8.10 3.34 -18.01
C GLU A 33 -9.35 2.83 -17.29
N LEU A 34 -9.26 1.68 -16.62
CA LEU A 34 -10.36 1.10 -15.86
C LEU A 34 -10.68 1.96 -14.65
N LEU A 35 -9.66 2.39 -13.90
CA LEU A 35 -9.81 3.25 -12.73
C LEU A 35 -10.43 4.60 -13.09
N ASN A 36 -9.98 5.24 -14.17
CA ASN A 36 -10.56 6.51 -14.63
C ASN A 36 -12.02 6.38 -15.11
N LYS A 37 -12.42 5.21 -15.63
CA LYS A 37 -13.82 4.94 -16.01
C LYS A 37 -14.70 4.66 -14.79
N GLN A 38 -14.20 3.87 -13.84
CA GLN A 38 -14.93 3.49 -12.63
C GLN A 38 -15.10 4.68 -11.67
N PHE A 39 -14.03 5.46 -11.48
CA PHE A 39 -13.99 6.60 -10.57
C PHE A 39 -13.93 7.91 -11.37
N PHE A 40 -15.00 8.20 -12.10
CA PHE A 40 -15.14 9.42 -12.91
C PHE A 40 -15.34 10.70 -12.07
N LYS A 41 -15.61 10.54 -10.76
CA LYS A 41 -15.58 11.61 -9.75
C LYS A 41 -14.28 11.51 -8.96
N THR A 42 -13.95 12.54 -8.18
CA THR A 42 -12.81 12.53 -7.23
C THR A 42 -12.89 11.33 -6.27
N PRO A 43 -12.03 10.29 -6.42
CA PRO A 43 -12.00 9.17 -5.48
C PRO A 43 -11.22 9.54 -4.21
N ILE A 44 -11.54 8.87 -3.11
CA ILE A 44 -10.69 8.87 -1.91
C ILE A 44 -9.74 7.67 -1.97
N VAL A 45 -8.44 7.94 -2.03
CA VAL A 45 -7.38 6.93 -2.11
C VAL A 45 -6.65 6.86 -0.78
N LEU A 46 -6.46 5.65 -0.26
CA LEU A 46 -5.67 5.38 0.95
C LEU A 46 -4.53 4.44 0.62
N GLU A 47 -3.30 4.87 0.87
CA GLU A 47 -2.15 3.96 0.96
C GLU A 47 -1.84 3.65 2.43
N ILE A 48 -1.70 2.37 2.75
CA ILE A 48 -1.23 1.90 4.05
C ILE A 48 0.25 1.52 3.93
N GLY A 49 1.07 1.96 4.88
CA GLY A 49 2.52 1.78 4.83
C GLY A 49 3.15 2.61 3.72
N THR A 50 3.02 3.94 3.81
CA THR A 50 3.45 4.85 2.73
C THR A 50 4.94 4.74 2.40
N GLY A 51 5.79 4.38 3.38
CA GLY A 51 7.22 4.27 3.20
C GLY A 51 7.82 5.54 2.58
N SER A 52 8.44 5.40 1.41
CA SER A 52 9.02 6.52 0.66
C SER A 52 7.99 7.45 -0.02
N GLY A 53 6.71 7.06 -0.07
CA GLY A 53 5.64 7.75 -0.78
C GLY A 53 5.68 7.62 -2.30
N ILE A 54 6.53 6.73 -2.84
CA ILE A 54 6.70 6.56 -4.29
C ILE A 54 5.40 6.10 -4.98
N ILE A 55 4.66 5.17 -4.38
CA ILE A 55 3.44 4.60 -4.96
C ILE A 55 2.33 5.65 -4.98
N THR A 56 2.04 6.28 -3.83
CA THR A 56 1.07 7.39 -3.76
C THR A 56 1.42 8.52 -4.74
N THR A 57 2.68 8.96 -4.77
CA THR A 57 3.11 10.06 -5.65
C THR A 57 2.92 9.69 -7.12
N PHE A 58 3.27 8.47 -7.53
CA PHE A 58 3.08 7.99 -8.89
C PHE A 58 1.60 7.92 -9.28
N ILE A 59 0.76 7.32 -8.44
CA ILE A 59 -0.66 7.12 -8.72
C ILE A 59 -1.36 8.47 -8.80
N HIS A 60 -1.09 9.37 -7.86
CA HIS A 60 -1.66 10.70 -7.87
C HIS A 60 -1.24 11.48 -9.13
N LYS A 61 0.05 11.49 -9.46
CA LYS A 61 0.55 12.27 -10.60
C LYS A 61 0.06 11.74 -11.95
N HIS A 62 -0.02 10.42 -12.11
CA HIS A 62 -0.17 9.83 -13.44
C HIS A 62 -1.46 9.07 -13.68
N ILE A 63 -2.14 8.60 -12.62
CA ILE A 63 -3.26 7.68 -12.73
C ILE A 63 -4.57 8.38 -12.33
N LEU A 64 -4.57 9.07 -11.19
CA LEU A 64 -5.75 9.71 -10.58
C LEU A 64 -5.44 11.14 -10.11
N PRO A 65 -5.15 12.09 -11.03
CA PRO A 65 -4.74 13.46 -10.69
C PRO A 65 -5.83 14.31 -10.00
N ASN A 66 -7.07 13.81 -9.96
CA ASN A 66 -8.20 14.46 -9.31
C ASN A 66 -8.61 13.79 -7.98
N GLY A 67 -7.84 12.80 -7.50
CA GLY A 67 -8.11 12.08 -6.26
C GLY A 67 -7.77 12.85 -4.99
N LEU A 68 -8.40 12.48 -3.88
CA LEU A 68 -8.01 12.89 -2.53
C LEU A 68 -7.18 11.77 -1.94
N PHE A 69 -5.91 12.02 -1.69
CA PHE A 69 -4.98 11.01 -1.20
C PHE A 69 -4.73 11.18 0.29
N LEU A 70 -4.90 10.08 1.00
CA LEU A 70 -4.44 9.92 2.37
C LEU A 70 -3.42 8.78 2.39
N THR A 71 -2.39 8.90 3.23
CA THR A 71 -1.53 7.76 3.52
C THR A 71 -1.40 7.56 5.02
N THR A 72 -1.06 6.33 5.41
CA THR A 72 -0.81 5.97 6.80
C THR A 72 0.51 5.25 6.93
N ASP A 73 1.20 5.46 8.05
CA ASP A 73 2.40 4.72 8.40
C ASP A 73 2.59 4.76 9.92
N LEU A 74 3.23 3.74 10.49
CA LEU A 74 3.66 3.78 11.89
C LEU A 74 4.91 4.65 12.04
N ASN A 75 5.76 4.66 11.01
CA ASN A 75 7.04 5.35 10.98
C ASN A 75 6.85 6.85 10.67
N PRO A 76 7.15 7.75 11.62
CA PRO A 76 6.99 9.19 11.39
C PRO A 76 7.93 9.71 10.29
N HIS A 77 9.09 9.07 10.08
CA HIS A 77 10.01 9.40 9.00
C HIS A 77 9.39 9.08 7.64
N ALA A 78 8.66 7.97 7.51
CA ALA A 78 7.95 7.61 6.28
C ALA A 78 6.83 8.61 5.95
N CYS A 79 6.03 9.02 6.94
CA CYS A 79 5.02 10.06 6.74
C CYS A 79 5.63 11.37 6.21
N LYS A 80 6.73 11.83 6.84
CA LYS A 80 7.45 13.03 6.39
C LYS A 80 8.03 12.85 4.98
N THR A 81 8.68 11.73 4.71
CA THR A 81 9.28 11.43 3.42
C THR A 81 8.24 11.37 2.31
N CYS A 82 7.03 10.83 2.56
CA CYS A 82 5.98 10.82 1.54
C CYS A 82 5.58 12.23 1.07
N LEU A 83 5.43 13.17 2.01
CA LEU A 83 5.15 14.57 1.67
C LEU A 83 6.33 15.21 0.92
N GLU A 84 7.58 14.94 1.34
CA GLU A 84 8.78 15.43 0.66
C GLU A 84 8.92 14.87 -0.77
N THR A 85 8.66 13.58 -0.95
CA THR A 85 8.61 12.93 -2.27
C THR A 85 7.55 13.57 -3.16
N SER A 86 6.35 13.86 -2.65
CA SER A 86 5.33 14.57 -3.42
C SER A 86 5.82 15.95 -3.87
N LEU A 87 6.39 16.74 -2.96
CA LEU A 87 6.90 18.08 -3.25
C LEU A 87 8.05 18.07 -4.28
N LEU A 88 8.94 17.09 -4.22
CA LEU A 88 10.04 16.91 -5.19
C LEU A 88 9.53 16.58 -6.60
N ASN A 89 8.31 16.09 -6.73
CA ASN A 89 7.70 15.67 -7.98
C ASN A 89 6.58 16.64 -8.44
N ASP A 90 6.83 17.95 -8.30
CA ASP A 90 5.96 19.07 -8.65
C ASP A 90 4.75 19.30 -7.72
N GLY A 91 4.68 18.56 -6.59
CA GLY A 91 3.61 18.64 -5.62
C GLY A 91 2.28 18.09 -6.16
N THR A 92 1.58 17.33 -5.32
CA THR A 92 0.23 16.88 -5.64
C THR A 92 -0.79 17.56 -4.73
N GLN A 93 -1.83 18.15 -5.30
CA GLN A 93 -2.87 18.81 -4.50
C GLN A 93 -3.69 17.75 -3.77
N PHE A 94 -4.05 17.97 -2.50
CA PHE A 94 -4.88 17.05 -1.72
C PHE A 94 -4.21 15.70 -1.41
N LEU A 95 -2.96 15.75 -0.95
CA LEU A 95 -2.28 14.64 -0.29
C LEU A 95 -2.02 15.03 1.18
N ASP A 96 -2.34 14.13 2.09
CA ASP A 96 -1.93 14.22 3.50
C ASP A 96 -1.55 12.85 4.06
N THR A 97 -0.77 12.85 5.14
CA THR A 97 -0.23 11.63 5.77
C THR A 97 -0.58 11.59 7.24
N ILE A 98 -0.97 10.41 7.74
CA ILE A 98 -1.39 10.22 9.12
C ILE A 98 -0.49 9.16 9.76
N GLN A 99 0.22 9.53 10.82
CA GLN A 99 0.93 8.54 11.62
C GLN A 99 -0.09 7.72 12.44
N THR A 100 -0.34 6.47 12.05
CA THR A 100 -1.35 5.62 12.70
C THR A 100 -1.12 4.14 12.34
N ASN A 101 -1.72 3.25 13.12
CA ASN A 101 -1.71 1.82 12.84
C ASN A 101 -2.79 1.50 11.82
N LEU A 102 -2.39 0.97 10.65
CA LEU A 102 -3.27 0.57 9.55
C LEU A 102 -4.35 1.61 9.24
N THR A 103 -5.55 1.45 9.81
CA THR A 103 -6.72 2.28 9.53
C THR A 103 -7.39 2.82 10.79
N ASP A 104 -6.73 2.77 11.95
CA ASP A 104 -7.32 3.13 13.24
C ASP A 104 -7.86 4.57 13.27
N SER A 105 -7.22 5.49 12.55
CA SER A 105 -7.64 6.90 12.44
C SER A 105 -8.55 7.19 11.23
N ILE A 106 -8.92 6.17 10.44
CA ILE A 106 -9.66 6.33 9.20
C ILE A 106 -11.15 6.08 9.44
N ARG A 107 -12.00 6.99 8.95
CA ARG A 107 -13.45 6.83 9.06
C ARG A 107 -13.92 5.66 8.17
N SER A 108 -14.82 4.86 8.71
CA SER A 108 -15.38 3.70 8.04
C SER A 108 -16.13 4.02 6.74
N ASN A 109 -16.10 3.07 5.80
CA ASN A 109 -16.84 3.06 4.53
C ASN A 109 -16.59 4.27 3.60
N LEU A 110 -15.38 4.84 3.62
CA LEU A 110 -15.04 6.02 2.81
C LEU A 110 -14.06 5.74 1.68
N ILE A 111 -13.22 4.71 1.79
CA ILE A 111 -12.08 4.55 0.91
C ILE A 111 -12.52 3.91 -0.41
N ASP A 112 -12.35 4.61 -1.51
CA ASP A 112 -12.68 4.12 -2.85
C ASP A 112 -11.56 3.23 -3.40
N ILE A 113 -10.31 3.57 -3.11
CA ILE A 113 -9.15 2.79 -3.53
C ILE A 113 -8.20 2.66 -2.34
N LEU A 114 -8.00 1.43 -1.89
CA LEU A 114 -7.03 1.09 -0.86
C LEU A 114 -5.81 0.43 -1.50
N ILE A 115 -4.63 0.80 -1.04
CA ILE A 115 -3.35 0.28 -1.51
C ILE A 115 -2.60 -0.23 -0.30
N PHE A 116 -2.08 -1.45 -0.38
CA PHE A 116 -1.21 -1.97 0.67
C PHE A 116 -0.06 -2.78 0.09
N ASN A 117 1.15 -2.29 0.34
CA ASN A 117 2.38 -3.08 0.27
C ASN A 117 2.75 -3.50 1.70
N PRO A 118 2.28 -4.66 2.18
CA PRO A 118 2.46 -5.05 3.58
C PRO A 118 3.92 -5.38 3.92
N PRO A 119 4.30 -5.35 5.22
CA PRO A 119 5.47 -6.11 5.67
C PRO A 119 5.18 -7.61 5.49
N TYR A 120 5.68 -8.19 4.41
CA TYR A 120 5.32 -9.54 3.96
C TYR A 120 6.39 -10.60 4.25
N VAL A 121 7.54 -10.21 4.81
CA VAL A 121 8.67 -11.10 5.07
C VAL A 121 8.41 -11.92 6.34
N PRO A 122 8.53 -13.26 6.30
CA PRO A 122 8.37 -14.09 7.49
C PRO A 122 9.43 -13.83 8.56
N ASP A 123 9.01 -13.74 9.81
CA ASP A 123 9.85 -13.64 11.01
C ASP A 123 9.17 -14.30 12.22
N GLU A 124 9.87 -14.50 13.35
CA GLU A 124 9.25 -15.10 14.54
C GLU A 124 8.18 -14.19 15.16
N ILE A 125 8.35 -12.86 15.05
CA ILE A 125 7.44 -11.87 15.62
C ILE A 125 7.17 -10.73 14.63
N VAL A 126 6.11 -9.96 14.89
CA VAL A 126 5.97 -8.62 14.29
C VAL A 126 6.78 -7.66 15.16
N PRO A 127 7.70 -6.87 14.60
CA PRO A 127 8.47 -5.88 15.36
C PRO A 127 7.58 -4.90 16.11
N GLU A 128 8.04 -4.46 17.28
CA GLU A 128 7.41 -3.36 18.01
C GLU A 128 7.80 -2.02 17.39
N ILE A 129 7.03 -0.97 17.68
CA ILE A 129 7.40 0.39 17.28
C ILE A 129 8.66 0.79 18.06
N PRO A 130 9.73 1.25 17.37
CA PRO A 130 10.97 1.66 18.01
C PRO A 130 10.73 2.73 19.08
N GLN A 131 11.41 2.59 20.22
CA GLN A 131 11.32 3.55 21.33
C GLN A 131 12.24 4.76 21.14
N ASN A 132 13.30 4.61 20.33
CA ASN A 132 14.25 5.67 20.01
C ASN A 132 14.28 5.92 18.50
N ASP A 133 14.23 7.20 18.10
CA ASP A 133 14.26 7.59 16.69
C ASP A 133 15.60 7.26 15.99
N ASP A 134 16.68 7.02 16.74
CA ASP A 134 18.03 6.79 16.20
C ASP A 134 18.32 5.32 15.84
N ASP A 135 17.48 4.37 16.29
CA ASP A 135 17.64 2.95 16.02
C ASP A 135 17.09 2.62 14.61
N SER A 136 17.88 2.98 13.59
CA SER A 136 17.47 2.98 12.19
C SER A 136 17.05 1.59 11.68
N TYR A 137 17.72 0.53 12.14
CA TYR A 137 17.41 -0.85 11.72
C TYR A 137 16.01 -1.31 12.16
N GLU A 138 15.53 -0.90 13.34
CA GLU A 138 14.23 -1.34 13.84
C GLU A 138 13.07 -0.76 13.00
N TRP A 139 13.23 0.45 12.45
CA TRP A 139 12.25 1.04 11.53
C TRP A 139 12.15 0.28 10.21
N LEU A 140 13.27 -0.24 9.70
CA LEU A 140 13.27 -1.06 8.48
C LEU A 140 12.69 -2.45 8.74
N ASP A 141 12.99 -3.05 9.90
CA ASP A 141 12.38 -4.31 10.30
C ASP A 141 10.85 -4.18 10.38
N LEU A 142 10.33 -3.09 10.98
CA LEU A 142 8.90 -2.81 11.03
C LEU A 142 8.26 -2.68 9.63
N ALA A 143 9.00 -2.18 8.64
CA ALA A 143 8.54 -2.05 7.26
C ALA A 143 8.52 -3.39 6.49
N LEU A 144 9.28 -4.40 6.96
CA LEU A 144 9.50 -5.65 6.23
C LEU A 144 8.83 -6.88 6.88
N LEU A 145 8.93 -7.00 8.20
CA LEU A 145 8.66 -8.25 8.92
C LEU A 145 7.18 -8.38 9.33
N GLY A 146 6.53 -9.42 8.81
CA GLY A 146 5.08 -9.64 8.95
C GLY A 146 4.69 -10.80 9.88
N GLY A 147 5.61 -11.29 10.71
CA GLY A 147 5.40 -12.45 11.59
C GLY A 147 5.56 -13.81 10.89
N GLU A 148 5.11 -14.90 11.52
CA GLU A 148 5.51 -16.29 11.20
C GLU A 148 5.43 -16.67 9.71
N ASP A 149 4.40 -16.22 9.02
CA ASP A 149 4.18 -16.43 7.58
C ASP A 149 4.12 -15.13 6.77
N GLY A 150 4.52 -14.01 7.38
CA GLY A 150 4.48 -12.68 6.78
C GLY A 150 3.05 -12.13 6.60
N MET A 151 2.06 -12.69 7.29
CA MET A 151 0.65 -12.36 7.09
C MET A 151 -0.06 -11.80 8.31
N ILE A 152 0.60 -11.62 9.46
CA ILE A 152 -0.07 -11.15 10.68
C ILE A 152 -0.71 -9.78 10.43
N VAL A 153 0.05 -8.81 9.91
CA VAL A 153 -0.44 -7.45 9.61
C VAL A 153 -1.46 -7.47 8.46
N THR A 154 -1.19 -8.24 7.41
CA THR A 154 -2.07 -8.36 6.24
C THR A 154 -3.44 -8.95 6.61
N ASN A 155 -3.49 -9.95 7.49
CA ASN A 155 -4.75 -10.56 7.94
C ASN A 155 -5.61 -9.56 8.73
N VAL A 156 -5.01 -8.70 9.56
CA VAL A 156 -5.75 -7.64 10.27
C VAL A 156 -6.44 -6.71 9.28
N LEU A 157 -5.76 -6.31 8.20
CA LEU A 157 -6.39 -5.50 7.15
C LEU A 157 -7.51 -6.27 6.44
N LEU A 158 -7.25 -7.50 5.99
CA LEU A 158 -8.22 -8.32 5.25
C LEU A 158 -9.51 -8.55 6.06
N ASP A 159 -9.40 -8.73 7.36
CA ASP A 159 -10.55 -8.86 8.27
C ASP A 159 -11.33 -7.56 8.45
N ASN A 160 -10.70 -6.40 8.22
CA ASN A 160 -11.33 -5.08 8.38
C ASN A 160 -11.77 -4.39 7.07
N LEU A 161 -11.48 -4.98 5.89
CA LEU A 161 -11.80 -4.35 4.60
C LEU A 161 -13.27 -3.91 4.46
N ASP A 162 -14.21 -4.70 5.01
CA ASP A 162 -15.64 -4.41 4.99
C ASP A 162 -16.04 -3.11 5.72
N ASN A 163 -15.23 -2.69 6.70
CA ASN A 163 -15.48 -1.47 7.45
C ASN A 163 -14.74 -0.27 6.86
N ILE A 164 -13.75 -0.47 5.99
CA ILE A 164 -12.91 0.62 5.47
C ILE A 164 -13.39 1.09 4.10
N LEU A 165 -13.63 0.13 3.19
CA LEU A 165 -13.93 0.42 1.80
C LEU A 165 -15.34 1.00 1.60
N SER A 166 -15.46 1.95 0.69
CA SER A 166 -16.76 2.44 0.20
C SER A 166 -17.53 1.30 -0.50
N SER A 167 -18.81 1.53 -0.84
CA SER A 167 -19.64 0.50 -1.48
C SER A 167 -19.08 -0.01 -2.81
N ASN A 168 -18.32 0.82 -3.53
CA ASN A 168 -17.66 0.46 -4.79
C ASN A 168 -16.14 0.39 -4.63
N GLY A 169 -15.66 0.35 -3.39
CA GLY A 169 -14.25 0.41 -3.05
C GLY A 169 -13.50 -0.82 -3.52
N ILE A 170 -12.24 -0.62 -3.88
CA ILE A 170 -11.32 -1.67 -4.31
C ILE A 170 -10.04 -1.62 -3.49
N ALA A 171 -9.47 -2.79 -3.15
CA ALA A 171 -8.18 -2.88 -2.46
C ALA A 171 -7.15 -3.58 -3.35
N TYR A 172 -6.01 -2.94 -3.58
CA TYR A 172 -4.82 -3.51 -4.20
C TYR A 172 -3.85 -3.94 -3.10
N ILE A 173 -3.58 -5.24 -3.01
CA ILE A 173 -2.71 -5.80 -1.98
C ILE A 173 -1.61 -6.63 -2.66
N LEU A 174 -0.37 -6.35 -2.28
CA LEU A 174 0.81 -7.11 -2.70
C LEU A 174 1.02 -8.33 -1.81
N PHE A 175 1.41 -9.44 -2.43
CA PHE A 175 1.79 -10.68 -1.76
C PHE A 175 3.05 -11.26 -2.40
N CYS A 176 3.92 -11.85 -1.59
CA CYS A 176 4.93 -12.79 -2.06
C CYS A 176 4.40 -14.24 -2.04
N ALA A 177 5.05 -15.15 -2.76
CA ALA A 177 4.65 -16.55 -2.81
C ALA A 177 4.57 -17.24 -1.43
N ARG A 178 5.40 -16.84 -0.46
CA ARG A 178 5.39 -17.40 0.91
C ARG A 178 4.10 -17.08 1.65
N ASN A 179 3.45 -15.96 1.33
CA ASN A 179 2.15 -15.57 1.89
C ASN A 179 0.98 -16.43 1.37
N LYS A 180 1.24 -17.36 0.44
CA LYS A 180 0.25 -18.28 -0.15
C LYS A 180 -0.99 -17.53 -0.69
N PRO A 181 -0.82 -16.57 -1.62
CA PRO A 181 -1.90 -15.68 -2.07
C PRO A 181 -3.12 -16.43 -2.61
N LEU A 182 -2.94 -17.61 -3.23
CA LEU A 182 -4.06 -18.44 -3.68
C LEU A 182 -4.98 -18.89 -2.53
N GLN A 183 -4.45 -19.14 -1.34
CA GLN A 183 -5.25 -19.47 -0.16
C GLN A 183 -5.99 -18.23 0.36
N VAL A 184 -5.31 -17.09 0.37
CA VAL A 184 -5.89 -15.79 0.78
C VAL A 184 -7.10 -15.45 -0.09
N VAL A 185 -6.97 -15.51 -1.41
CA VAL A 185 -8.08 -15.16 -2.32
C VAL A 185 -9.26 -16.13 -2.23
N GLN A 186 -9.03 -17.42 -1.95
CA GLN A 186 -10.14 -18.35 -1.71
C GLN A 186 -10.89 -18.00 -0.42
N LYS A 187 -10.18 -17.70 0.68
CA LYS A 187 -10.81 -17.25 1.93
C LYS A 187 -11.63 -15.97 1.72
N MET A 188 -11.09 -15.01 0.99
CA MET A 188 -11.81 -13.76 0.67
C MET A 188 -13.04 -14.02 -0.19
N LYS A 189 -12.96 -14.94 -1.16
CA LYS A 189 -14.10 -15.35 -1.98
C LYS A 189 -15.21 -16.01 -1.16
N GLU A 190 -14.86 -16.87 -0.20
CA GLU A 190 -15.82 -17.46 0.75
C GLU A 190 -16.52 -16.41 1.61
N ARG A 191 -15.86 -15.27 1.86
CA ARG A 191 -16.41 -14.08 2.53
C ARG A 191 -17.20 -13.15 1.60
N GLY A 192 -17.41 -13.51 0.33
CA GLY A 192 -18.21 -12.75 -0.64
C GLY A 192 -17.45 -11.71 -1.47
N TRP A 193 -16.12 -11.70 -1.40
CA TRP A 193 -15.28 -10.80 -2.18
C TRP A 193 -14.95 -11.36 -3.56
N ASN A 194 -15.05 -10.52 -4.59
CA ASN A 194 -14.41 -10.78 -5.87
C ASN A 194 -12.91 -10.47 -5.75
N TYR A 195 -12.12 -11.20 -6.53
CA TYR A 195 -10.69 -10.93 -6.65
C TYR A 195 -10.23 -11.03 -8.10
N GLU A 196 -9.18 -10.29 -8.42
CA GLU A 196 -8.48 -10.34 -9.71
C GLU A 196 -6.97 -10.33 -9.46
N LEU A 197 -6.23 -11.20 -10.15
CA LEU A 197 -4.78 -11.08 -10.24
C LEU A 197 -4.45 -9.98 -11.26
N VAL A 198 -3.98 -8.83 -10.78
CA VAL A 198 -3.67 -7.67 -11.63
C VAL A 198 -2.35 -7.90 -12.34
N MET A 199 -1.31 -8.28 -11.60
CA MET A 199 0.02 -8.55 -12.13
C MET A 199 0.78 -9.55 -11.26
N ASN A 200 1.66 -10.34 -11.88
CA ASN A 200 2.61 -11.22 -11.22
C ASN A 200 3.99 -11.06 -11.88
N ARG A 201 5.05 -11.06 -11.08
CA ARG A 201 6.43 -10.99 -11.55
C ARG A 201 7.29 -11.97 -10.76
N LYS A 202 8.18 -12.67 -11.46
CA LYS A 202 9.16 -13.59 -10.88
C LYS A 202 10.57 -13.07 -11.17
N THR A 203 11.06 -12.18 -10.33
CA THR A 203 12.39 -11.58 -10.44
C THR A 203 13.02 -11.55 -9.05
N GLY A 204 13.82 -12.56 -8.73
CA GLY A 204 14.32 -12.79 -7.37
C GLY A 204 13.23 -13.41 -6.49
N GLU A 205 12.20 -12.64 -6.18
CA GLU A 205 10.99 -13.08 -5.47
C GLU A 205 9.81 -13.26 -6.45
N ASP A 206 8.87 -14.14 -6.07
CA ASP A 206 7.61 -14.34 -6.81
C ASP A 206 6.54 -13.47 -6.14
N LEU A 207 6.30 -12.31 -6.75
CA LEU A 207 5.44 -11.25 -6.24
C LEU A 207 4.17 -11.14 -7.07
N SER A 208 3.06 -10.83 -6.43
CA SER A 208 1.75 -10.72 -7.06
C SER A 208 0.92 -9.61 -6.43
N VAL A 209 0.22 -8.85 -7.26
CA VAL A 209 -0.73 -7.83 -6.82
C VAL A 209 -2.13 -8.33 -7.14
N TYR A 210 -2.96 -8.44 -6.10
CA TYR A 210 -4.36 -8.79 -6.23
C TYR A 210 -5.24 -7.58 -5.94
N LYS A 211 -6.31 -7.44 -6.72
CA LYS A 211 -7.40 -6.51 -6.47
C LYS A 211 -8.55 -7.25 -5.81
N PHE A 212 -9.11 -6.71 -4.74
CA PHE A 212 -10.32 -7.20 -4.07
C PHE A 212 -11.43 -6.17 -4.17
N GLN A 213 -12.65 -6.62 -4.47
CA GLN A 213 -13.84 -5.77 -4.57
C GLN A 213 -15.07 -6.53 -4.08
N ARG A 214 -16.06 -5.83 -3.53
CA ARG A 214 -17.35 -6.44 -3.21
C ARG A 214 -18.05 -6.94 -4.49
N SER A 215 -18.83 -8.01 -4.31
CA SER A 215 -19.75 -8.52 -5.35
C SER A 215 -20.96 -7.64 -5.56
#